data_AF-A0A939B4F9-F1
#
_entry.id   AF-A0A939B4F9-F1
#
_cell.length_a   1.000
_cell.length_b   1.000
_cell.length_c   1.000
_cell.angle_alpha   90.00
_cell.angle_beta   90.00
_cell.angle_gamma   90.00
#
_symmetry.space_group_name_H-M   'P 1'
#
loop_
_entity.id
_entity.type
_entity.pdbx_description
1 polymer ?
#
loop_
_entity_poly.entity_id
_entity_poly.type
_entity_poly.pdbx_seq_one_letter_code
_entity_poly.pdbx_strand_id
1 'polypeptide(L)'
;MRPVEKWNPENEPRINENYPNYKDAKHPLCMNLGTICSYCEKSYDDERDLQVEHIQPKKYKDADGNYIYAHLETAWSNFLLSCPTCNGADNKDTKNVVYGSCHLPHLNNTFLSLCYKAGGVVEVNPSLSGKSANNARALLELVGLNKGPKDSSAKDYRWRIRLEKWNLANIYLEKYIAGSVDVYTIVDLVKGHGCWSIWFTVFKGHDEVRKALIEEFPGTAASCFDAQNHFEPICRNPLDDEDPV
;
A
#
# COMPACT_ATOMS: atom_id res chain seq x y z
N MET A 1 4.45 -3.16 1.22
CA MET A 1 3.38 -2.25 0.76
C MET A 1 3.40 -1.10 1.74
N ARG A 2 3.47 0.14 1.25
CA ARG A 2 3.68 1.34 2.05
C ARG A 2 2.57 1.47 3.07
N PRO A 3 2.87 1.42 4.39
CA PRO A 3 1.86 1.71 5.39
C PRO A 3 1.50 3.19 5.31
N VAL A 4 0.20 3.48 5.44
CA VAL A 4 -0.32 4.83 5.28
C VAL A 4 -1.09 5.31 6.51
N GLU A 5 -1.13 6.63 6.68
CA GLU A 5 -1.90 7.35 7.66
C GLU A 5 -2.98 8.14 6.92
N LYS A 6 -4.25 7.91 7.25
CA LYS A 6 -5.32 8.74 6.71
C LYS A 6 -5.48 9.99 7.56
N TRP A 7 -5.75 11.13 6.93
CA TRP A 7 -6.22 12.29 7.67
C TRP A 7 -7.44 11.94 8.53
N ASN A 8 -7.44 12.43 9.77
CA ASN A 8 -8.57 12.30 10.69
C ASN A 8 -9.53 13.47 10.45
N PRO A 9 -10.81 13.23 10.10
CA PRO A 9 -11.82 14.28 9.91
C PRO A 9 -11.97 15.24 11.10
N GLU A 10 -11.67 14.80 12.33
CA GLU A 10 -11.73 15.65 13.52
C GLU A 10 -10.65 16.75 13.53
N ASN A 11 -9.50 16.47 12.91
CA ASN A 11 -8.32 17.34 12.91
C ASN A 11 -8.08 18.00 11.55
N GLU A 12 -8.81 17.57 10.52
CA GLU A 12 -8.59 17.99 9.14
C GLU A 12 -9.88 18.58 8.53
N PRO A 13 -10.07 19.91 8.56
CA PRO A 13 -11.30 20.55 8.09
C PRO A 13 -11.51 20.43 6.57
N ARG A 14 -10.49 20.03 5.80
CA ARG A 14 -10.58 19.85 4.34
C ARG A 14 -11.26 18.54 3.93
N ILE A 15 -11.54 17.65 4.87
CA ILE A 15 -12.22 16.37 4.60
C ILE A 15 -13.51 16.26 5.40
N ASN A 16 -14.43 15.45 4.89
CA ASN A 16 -15.65 15.09 5.60
C ASN A 16 -15.54 13.66 6.16
N GLU A 17 -16.21 13.39 7.27
CA GLU A 17 -16.37 12.01 7.75
C GLU A 17 -17.18 11.16 6.74
N ASN A 18 -18.17 11.79 6.08
CA ASN A 18 -19.03 11.16 5.10
C ASN A 18 -19.10 11.97 3.79
N TYR A 19 -18.99 11.28 2.66
CA TYR A 19 -19.10 11.83 1.31
C TYR A 19 -20.35 11.25 0.62
N PRO A 20 -21.48 11.99 0.55
CA PRO A 20 -22.72 11.49 -0.05
C PRO A 20 -22.52 10.94 -1.47
N ASN A 21 -21.68 11.61 -2.25
CA ASN A 21 -21.07 11.02 -3.43
C ASN A 21 -19.62 10.64 -3.09
N TYR A 22 -19.40 9.34 -2.81
CA TYR A 22 -18.10 8.83 -2.39
C TYR A 22 -16.94 9.17 -3.33
N LYS A 23 -17.22 9.43 -4.63
CA LYS A 23 -16.19 9.79 -5.61
C LYS A 23 -15.53 11.13 -5.29
N ASP A 24 -16.22 12.01 -4.57
CA ASP A 24 -15.69 13.31 -4.17
C ASP A 24 -14.57 13.18 -3.12
N ALA A 25 -14.43 12.01 -2.48
CA ALA A 25 -13.31 11.69 -1.60
C ALA A 25 -11.99 11.46 -2.36
N LYS A 26 -12.02 11.30 -3.69
CA LYS A 26 -10.82 10.98 -4.50
C LYS A 26 -9.73 12.04 -4.36
N HIS A 27 -10.10 13.31 -4.57
CA HIS A 27 -9.13 14.40 -4.57
C HIS A 27 -8.47 14.57 -3.18
N PRO A 28 -9.23 14.62 -2.07
CA PRO A 28 -8.63 14.61 -0.74
C PRO A 28 -7.78 13.38 -0.43
N LEU A 29 -8.18 12.18 -0.88
CA LEU A 29 -7.35 10.99 -0.75
C LEU A 29 -6.02 11.15 -1.50
N CYS A 30 -6.02 11.71 -2.71
CA CYS A 30 -4.80 11.96 -3.49
C CYS A 30 -3.92 13.02 -2.84
N MET A 31 -4.50 14.08 -2.26
CA MET A 31 -3.74 15.07 -1.48
C MET A 31 -3.07 14.45 -0.25
N ASN A 32 -3.79 13.55 0.44
CA ASN A 32 -3.27 12.91 1.64
C ASN A 32 -2.25 11.80 1.33
N LEU A 33 -2.53 10.92 0.37
CA LEU A 33 -1.75 9.70 0.13
C LEU A 33 -0.83 9.79 -1.09
N GLY A 34 -0.91 10.87 -1.87
CA GLY A 34 -0.31 10.96 -3.20
C GLY A 34 -1.09 10.17 -4.25
N THR A 35 -0.75 10.36 -5.53
CA THR A 35 -1.34 9.63 -6.67
C THR A 35 -0.74 8.23 -6.82
N ILE A 36 -0.80 7.45 -5.73
CA ILE A 36 -0.21 6.12 -5.62
C ILE A 36 -1.30 5.15 -5.15
N CYS A 37 -1.43 4.02 -5.84
CA CYS A 37 -2.30 2.93 -5.39
C CYS A 37 -1.85 2.43 -4.01
N SER A 38 -2.74 2.45 -3.00
CA SER A 38 -2.43 2.00 -1.64
C SER A 38 -2.05 0.52 -1.54
N TYR A 39 -2.32 -0.27 -2.60
CA TYR A 39 -1.98 -1.69 -2.67
C TYR A 39 -0.73 -1.99 -3.49
N CYS A 40 -0.78 -1.85 -4.82
CA CYS A 40 0.34 -2.21 -5.67
C CYS A 40 1.42 -1.13 -5.77
N GLU A 41 1.17 0.05 -5.18
CA GLU A 41 2.10 1.18 -5.15
C GLU A 41 2.47 1.74 -6.51
N LYS A 42 1.76 1.36 -7.58
CA LYS A 42 1.93 2.01 -8.87
C LYS A 42 1.52 3.48 -8.72
N SER A 43 2.42 4.38 -9.12
CA SER A 43 2.15 5.81 -9.26
C SER A 43 1.40 6.12 -10.55
N TYR A 44 0.66 7.22 -10.52
CA TYR A 44 -0.11 7.75 -11.64
C TYR A 44 0.12 9.26 -11.76
N ASP A 45 0.20 9.75 -12.99
CA ASP A 45 0.37 11.19 -13.25
C ASP A 45 -0.92 11.97 -12.99
N ASP A 46 -2.08 11.33 -13.13
CA ASP A 46 -3.39 11.93 -12.98
C ASP A 46 -4.27 11.11 -12.01
N GLU A 47 -4.90 11.79 -11.05
CA GLU A 47 -5.83 11.18 -10.09
C GLU A 47 -7.01 10.45 -10.74
N ARG A 48 -7.38 10.80 -11.99
CA ARG A 48 -8.45 10.14 -12.75
C ARG A 48 -8.22 8.64 -12.90
N ASP A 49 -6.97 8.20 -12.96
CA ASP A 49 -6.58 6.81 -13.16
C ASP A 49 -6.63 5.99 -11.87
N LEU A 50 -6.85 6.65 -10.74
CA LEU A 50 -7.13 6.03 -9.46
C LEU A 50 -8.62 5.99 -9.16
N GLN A 51 -9.01 5.07 -8.30
CA GLN A 51 -10.37 4.86 -7.83
C GLN A 51 -10.43 5.02 -6.32
N VAL A 52 -11.55 5.57 -5.84
CA VAL A 52 -11.93 5.46 -4.43
C VAL A 52 -12.33 4.02 -4.18
N GLU A 53 -11.52 3.32 -3.39
CA GLU A 53 -11.74 1.95 -2.98
C GLU A 53 -12.53 1.93 -1.68
N HIS A 54 -13.61 1.14 -1.64
CA HIS A 54 -14.33 0.83 -0.40
C HIS A 54 -13.67 -0.38 0.26
N ILE A 55 -12.91 -0.20 1.33
CA ILE A 55 -12.18 -1.28 2.02
C ILE A 55 -13.12 -2.47 2.27
N GLN A 56 -14.21 -2.21 3.00
CA GLN A 56 -15.37 -3.10 3.11
C GLN A 56 -16.36 -2.75 1.99
N PRO A 57 -16.53 -3.63 0.97
CA PRO A 57 -17.25 -3.25 -0.24
C PRO A 57 -18.76 -3.12 0.00
N LYS A 58 -19.34 -1.99 -0.39
CA LYS A 58 -20.79 -1.71 -0.29
C LYS A 58 -21.71 -2.72 -0.99
N LYS A 59 -21.18 -3.50 -1.94
CA LYS A 59 -21.90 -4.54 -2.70
C LYS A 59 -21.62 -5.97 -2.23
N TYR A 60 -20.86 -6.16 -1.16
CA TYR A 60 -20.69 -7.49 -0.57
C TYR A 60 -22.04 -8.00 -0.04
N LYS A 61 -22.37 -9.25 -0.36
CA LYS A 61 -23.52 -9.96 0.20
C LYS A 61 -23.02 -11.06 1.13
N ASP A 62 -23.59 -11.14 2.32
CA ASP A 62 -23.38 -12.27 3.22
C ASP A 62 -24.10 -13.54 2.70
N ALA A 63 -24.04 -14.62 3.48
CA ALA A 63 -24.68 -15.89 3.14
C ALA A 63 -26.21 -15.80 3.02
N ASP A 64 -26.82 -14.82 3.70
CA ASP A 64 -28.27 -14.58 3.70
C ASP A 64 -28.70 -13.59 2.59
N GLY A 65 -27.74 -13.07 1.81
CA GLY A 65 -27.97 -12.16 0.70
C GLY A 65 -28.07 -10.68 1.10
N ASN A 66 -27.74 -10.32 2.35
CA ASN A 66 -27.81 -8.95 2.86
C ASN A 66 -26.55 -8.16 2.52
N TYR A 67 -26.72 -6.87 2.19
CA TYR A 67 -25.62 -5.94 1.97
C TYR A 67 -25.10 -5.36 3.30
N ILE A 68 -24.34 -6.17 4.05
CA ILE A 68 -23.94 -5.84 5.43
C ILE A 68 -23.05 -4.58 5.54
N TYR A 69 -22.38 -4.15 4.46
CA TYR A 69 -21.53 -2.96 4.43
C TYR A 69 -22.13 -1.78 3.65
N ALA A 70 -23.40 -1.84 3.23
CA ALA A 70 -24.01 -0.74 2.47
C ALA A 70 -23.95 0.61 3.20
N HIS A 71 -24.04 0.59 4.53
CA HIS A 71 -23.95 1.78 5.38
C HIS A 71 -22.57 2.45 5.38
N LEU A 72 -21.52 1.79 4.88
CA LEU A 72 -20.15 2.32 4.78
C LEU A 72 -19.85 2.91 3.39
N GLU A 73 -20.84 3.03 2.51
CA GLU A 73 -20.66 3.55 1.15
C GLU A 73 -20.07 4.97 1.12
N THR A 74 -20.42 5.79 2.10
CA THR A 74 -20.04 7.21 2.14
C THR A 74 -18.91 7.49 3.13
N ALA A 75 -18.51 6.51 3.95
CA ALA A 75 -17.63 6.73 5.09
C ALA A 75 -16.16 6.87 4.68
N TRP A 76 -15.53 7.99 5.02
CA TRP A 76 -14.10 8.25 4.80
C TRP A 76 -13.21 7.17 5.43
N SER A 77 -13.58 6.70 6.61
CA SER A 77 -12.90 5.61 7.32
C SER A 77 -12.84 4.34 6.47
N ASN A 78 -13.80 4.12 5.59
CA ASN A 78 -13.88 2.97 4.68
C ASN A 78 -13.25 3.20 3.30
N PHE A 79 -12.53 4.33 3.07
CA PHE A 79 -11.90 4.60 1.77
C PHE A 79 -10.38 4.44 1.74
N LEU A 80 -9.85 3.98 0.60
CA LEU A 80 -8.45 4.09 0.18
C LEU A 80 -8.35 4.47 -1.31
N LEU A 81 -7.11 4.69 -1.79
CA LEU A 81 -6.84 4.78 -3.23
C LEU A 81 -6.44 3.43 -3.79
N SER A 82 -7.02 3.06 -4.92
CA SER A 82 -6.64 1.87 -5.64
C SER A 82 -6.53 2.13 -7.13
N CYS A 83 -5.68 1.36 -7.81
CA CYS A 83 -5.74 1.29 -9.26
C CYS A 83 -6.87 0.35 -9.72
N PRO A 84 -7.34 0.49 -10.97
CA PRO A 84 -8.38 -0.38 -11.53
C PRO A 84 -8.04 -1.87 -11.47
N THR A 85 -6.76 -2.23 -11.59
CA THR A 85 -6.34 -3.64 -11.50
C THR A 85 -6.50 -4.18 -10.08
N CYS A 86 -6.07 -3.46 -9.04
CA CYS A 86 -6.23 -3.91 -7.66
C CYS A 86 -7.70 -3.97 -7.26
N ASN A 87 -8.50 -2.97 -7.65
CA ASN A 87 -9.91 -2.88 -7.31
C ASN A 87 -10.82 -3.77 -8.17
N GLY A 88 -10.35 -4.24 -9.32
CA GLY A 88 -11.16 -4.93 -10.31
C GLY A 88 -11.54 -6.37 -9.95
N ALA A 89 -12.45 -6.94 -10.74
CA ALA A 89 -13.05 -8.27 -10.58
C ALA A 89 -12.04 -9.42 -10.44
N ASP A 90 -10.89 -9.33 -11.10
CA ASP A 90 -9.84 -10.35 -11.00
C ASP A 90 -9.15 -10.35 -9.62
N ASN A 91 -9.27 -9.27 -8.86
CA ASN A 91 -8.56 -9.04 -7.60
C ASN A 91 -9.54 -8.69 -6.48
N LYS A 92 -9.63 -7.44 -6.01
CA LYS A 92 -10.33 -7.12 -4.77
C LYS A 92 -11.86 -7.07 -4.93
N ASP A 93 -12.36 -6.28 -5.87
CA ASP A 93 -13.80 -6.11 -6.18
C ASP A 93 -14.71 -6.12 -4.93
N THR A 94 -15.67 -7.05 -4.88
CA THR A 94 -16.59 -7.22 -3.76
C THR A 94 -16.18 -8.31 -2.77
N LYS A 95 -14.90 -8.72 -2.74
CA LYS A 95 -14.42 -9.69 -1.72
C LYS A 95 -14.63 -9.11 -0.33
N ASN A 96 -15.06 -9.97 0.61
CA ASN A 96 -15.26 -9.57 1.99
C ASN A 96 -13.91 -9.16 2.62
N VAL A 97 -13.91 -8.04 3.35
CA VAL A 97 -12.79 -7.63 4.18
C VAL A 97 -13.32 -7.52 5.61
N VAL A 98 -12.82 -8.39 6.48
CA VAL A 98 -13.13 -8.40 7.91
C VAL A 98 -11.93 -7.85 8.65
N TYR A 99 -12.12 -6.76 9.41
CA TYR A 99 -11.06 -6.17 10.21
C TYR A 99 -10.53 -7.16 11.26
N GLY A 100 -9.21 -7.16 11.45
CA GLY A 100 -8.51 -8.14 12.29
C GLY A 100 -8.32 -9.53 11.65
N SER A 101 -8.82 -9.76 10.43
CA SER A 101 -8.59 -10.99 9.64
C SER A 101 -7.85 -10.73 8.31
N CYS A 102 -7.36 -9.51 8.11
CA CYS A 102 -6.59 -9.09 6.95
C CYS A 102 -5.79 -7.85 7.32
N HIS A 103 -4.49 -7.84 7.02
CA HIS A 103 -3.72 -6.60 7.18
C HIS A 103 -4.17 -5.57 6.16
N LEU A 104 -4.22 -4.30 6.56
CA LEU A 104 -4.60 -3.20 5.69
C LEU A 104 -3.59 -2.05 5.80
N PRO A 105 -3.26 -1.35 4.70
CA PRO A 105 -2.21 -0.32 4.70
C PRO A 105 -2.39 0.78 5.74
N HIS A 106 -3.65 1.10 6.06
CA HIS A 106 -4.00 2.17 7.00
C HIS A 106 -4.16 1.69 8.45
N LEU A 107 -4.07 0.38 8.71
CA LEU A 107 -4.23 -0.21 10.05
C LEU A 107 -3.01 -1.00 10.53
N ASN A 108 -2.14 -1.41 9.62
CA ASN A 108 -0.98 -2.26 9.90
C ASN A 108 0.27 -1.73 9.21
N ASN A 109 1.45 -2.14 9.67
CA ASN A 109 2.67 -1.98 8.91
C ASN A 109 2.72 -3.01 7.76
N THR A 110 2.05 -2.71 6.65
CA THR A 110 2.03 -3.62 5.48
C THR A 110 3.37 -3.75 4.76
N PHE A 111 4.38 -2.99 5.14
CA PHE A 111 5.76 -3.22 4.70
C PHE A 111 6.36 -4.40 5.47
N LEU A 112 6.13 -4.51 6.79
CA LEU A 112 6.47 -5.71 7.56
C LEU A 112 5.70 -6.95 7.14
N SER A 113 4.48 -6.78 6.64
CA SER A 113 3.63 -7.90 6.22
C SER A 113 4.19 -8.68 5.04
N LEU A 114 4.89 -8.00 4.13
CA LEU A 114 5.21 -8.52 2.79
C LEU A 114 6.72 -8.38 2.49
N CYS A 115 7.31 -9.44 1.96
CA CYS A 115 8.69 -9.44 1.47
C CYS A 115 8.70 -9.19 -0.06
N TYR A 116 9.52 -8.23 -0.50
CA TYR A 116 9.75 -7.91 -1.91
C TYR A 116 11.09 -8.51 -2.32
N LYS A 117 11.09 -9.29 -3.40
CA LYS A 117 12.27 -10.02 -3.88
C LYS A 117 12.63 -9.64 -5.31
N ALA A 118 13.86 -10.00 -5.68
CA ALA A 118 14.29 -10.00 -7.07
C ALA A 118 13.28 -10.75 -7.95
N GLY A 119 13.12 -10.29 -9.19
CA GLY A 119 12.09 -10.83 -10.08
C GLY A 119 10.72 -10.16 -9.97
N GLY A 120 10.55 -9.17 -9.08
CA GLY A 120 9.25 -8.52 -8.83
C GLY A 120 8.28 -9.40 -8.02
N VAL A 121 8.81 -10.41 -7.34
CA VAL A 121 8.06 -11.35 -6.51
C VAL A 121 7.68 -10.69 -5.19
N VAL A 122 6.45 -10.95 -4.73
CA VAL A 122 5.93 -10.51 -3.44
C VAL A 122 5.40 -11.71 -2.68
N GLU A 123 5.86 -11.90 -1.46
CA GLU A 123 5.50 -13.00 -0.58
C GLU A 123 5.10 -12.47 0.79
N VAL A 124 4.43 -13.30 1.59
CA VAL A 124 4.27 -13.03 3.03
C VAL A 124 5.66 -13.01 3.66
N ASN A 125 5.91 -12.06 4.56
CA ASN A 125 7.19 -12.01 5.26
C ASN A 125 7.40 -13.30 6.06
N PRO A 126 8.46 -14.08 5.77
CA PRO A 126 8.68 -15.38 6.40
C PRO A 126 9.01 -15.31 7.89
N SER A 127 9.33 -14.13 8.44
CA SER A 127 9.51 -13.94 9.88
C SER A 127 8.20 -13.89 10.65
N LEU A 128 7.06 -13.72 9.98
CA LEU A 128 5.75 -13.68 10.62
C LEU A 128 5.26 -15.10 10.91
N SER A 129 4.52 -15.24 12.01
CA SER A 129 3.84 -16.48 12.37
C SER A 129 2.42 -16.17 12.86
N GLY A 130 1.65 -17.21 13.19
CA GLY A 130 0.32 -17.07 13.79
C GLY A 130 -0.63 -16.16 13.00
N LYS A 131 -1.33 -15.29 13.73
CA LYS A 131 -2.37 -14.40 13.18
C LYS A 131 -1.79 -13.38 12.21
N SER A 132 -0.64 -12.76 12.52
CA SER A 132 0.04 -11.83 11.59
C SER A 132 0.39 -12.46 10.25
N ALA A 133 0.90 -13.70 10.23
CA ALA A 133 1.20 -14.38 8.96
C ALA A 133 -0.06 -14.66 8.15
N ASN A 134 -1.15 -15.05 8.81
CA ASN A 134 -2.43 -15.33 8.16
C ASN A 134 -3.08 -14.06 7.62
N ASN A 135 -3.06 -12.97 8.37
CA ASN A 135 -3.61 -11.68 7.96
C ASN A 135 -2.78 -11.03 6.84
N ALA A 136 -1.45 -11.19 6.86
CA ALA A 136 -0.59 -10.80 5.75
C ALA A 136 -0.88 -11.61 4.48
N ARG A 137 -1.13 -12.92 4.60
CA ARG A 137 -1.55 -13.78 3.48
C ARG A 137 -2.89 -13.36 2.91
N ALA A 138 -3.86 -13.08 3.77
CA ALA A 138 -5.18 -12.59 3.37
C ALA A 138 -5.06 -11.30 2.56
N LEU A 139 -4.21 -10.34 2.96
CA LEU A 139 -3.93 -9.14 2.17
C LEU A 139 -3.33 -9.48 0.80
N LEU A 140 -2.30 -10.33 0.78
CA LEU A 140 -1.60 -10.71 -0.45
C LEU A 140 -2.55 -11.32 -1.49
N GLU A 141 -3.44 -12.20 -1.05
CA GLU A 141 -4.45 -12.89 -1.85
C GLU A 141 -5.65 -12.01 -2.21
N LEU A 142 -6.07 -11.11 -1.30
CA LEU A 142 -7.17 -10.16 -1.52
C LEU A 142 -6.94 -9.37 -2.81
N VAL A 143 -5.75 -8.78 -2.94
CA VAL A 143 -5.38 -7.94 -4.10
C VAL A 143 -4.59 -8.71 -5.17
N GLY A 144 -4.33 -10.00 -4.96
CA GLY A 144 -3.64 -10.88 -5.91
C GLY A 144 -2.22 -10.40 -6.25
N LEU A 145 -1.50 -9.83 -5.29
CA LEU A 145 -0.14 -9.32 -5.55
C LEU A 145 0.90 -10.44 -5.74
N ASN A 146 0.58 -11.66 -5.26
CA ASN A 146 1.36 -12.88 -5.48
C ASN A 146 1.27 -13.44 -6.91
N LYS A 147 0.35 -12.95 -7.75
CA LYS A 147 0.18 -13.47 -9.12
C LYS A 147 1.45 -13.23 -9.95
N GLY A 148 1.95 -14.31 -10.56
CA GLY A 148 3.04 -14.26 -11.53
C GLY A 148 2.54 -14.22 -12.98
N PRO A 149 3.43 -14.37 -13.98
CA PRO A 149 3.05 -14.37 -15.39
C PRO A 149 2.06 -15.48 -15.77
N LYS A 150 2.02 -16.60 -15.03
CA LYS A 150 1.11 -17.72 -15.27
C LYS A 150 -0.29 -17.50 -14.69
N ASP A 151 -0.38 -16.77 -13.59
CA ASP A 151 -1.62 -16.58 -12.82
C ASP A 151 -2.31 -15.24 -13.12
N SER A 152 -1.55 -14.30 -13.69
CA SER A 152 -2.04 -12.97 -14.04
C SER A 152 -2.93 -13.03 -15.27
N SER A 153 -4.03 -12.27 -15.27
CA SER A 153 -4.79 -12.06 -16.50
C SER A 153 -3.97 -11.26 -17.51
N ALA A 154 -4.33 -11.31 -18.79
CA ALA A 154 -3.60 -10.64 -19.86
C ALA A 154 -3.45 -9.12 -19.69
N LYS A 155 -4.23 -8.50 -18.77
CA LYS A 155 -4.20 -7.07 -18.46
C LYS A 155 -3.50 -6.75 -17.13
N ASP A 156 -3.11 -7.76 -16.36
CA ASP A 156 -2.41 -7.56 -15.09
C ASP A 156 -0.89 -7.67 -15.27
N TYR A 157 -0.26 -6.52 -15.47
CA TYR A 157 1.19 -6.40 -15.62
C TYR A 157 1.91 -6.01 -14.33
N ARG A 158 1.24 -6.06 -13.17
CA ARG A 158 1.83 -5.57 -11.91
C ARG A 158 3.11 -6.32 -11.55
N TRP A 159 3.19 -7.63 -11.81
CA TRP A 159 4.41 -8.42 -11.59
C TRP A 159 5.58 -7.92 -12.45
N ARG A 160 5.33 -7.60 -13.72
CA ARG A 160 6.35 -7.09 -14.64
C ARG A 160 6.82 -5.70 -14.24
N ILE A 161 5.90 -4.84 -13.83
CA ILE A 161 6.23 -3.49 -13.33
C ILE A 161 7.15 -3.62 -12.12
N ARG A 162 6.81 -4.48 -11.14
CA ARG A 162 7.67 -4.72 -9.98
C ARG A 162 9.06 -5.24 -10.37
N LEU A 163 9.15 -6.15 -11.33
CA LEU A 163 10.43 -6.62 -11.87
C LEU A 163 11.25 -5.46 -12.44
N GLU A 164 10.65 -4.63 -13.29
CA GLU A 164 11.31 -3.47 -13.89
C GLU A 164 11.78 -2.48 -12.82
N LYS A 165 10.96 -2.21 -11.79
CA LYS A 165 11.34 -1.30 -10.71
C LYS A 165 12.39 -1.87 -9.77
N TRP A 166 12.40 -3.19 -9.54
CA TRP A 166 13.49 -3.85 -8.81
C TRP A 166 14.83 -3.65 -9.53
N ASN A 167 14.86 -3.90 -10.84
CA ASN A 167 16.08 -3.74 -11.63
C ASN A 167 16.53 -2.27 -11.66
N LEU A 168 15.58 -1.34 -11.86
CA LEU A 168 15.86 0.09 -11.85
C LEU A 168 16.42 0.55 -10.49
N ALA A 169 15.84 0.09 -9.39
CA ALA A 169 16.31 0.44 -8.05
C ALA A 169 17.75 -0.04 -7.81
N ASN A 170 18.12 -1.24 -8.27
CA ASN A 170 19.50 -1.73 -8.16
C ASN A 170 20.49 -0.90 -9.00
N ILE A 171 20.12 -0.54 -10.24
CA ILE A 171 20.94 0.35 -11.07
C ILE A 171 21.18 1.69 -10.38
N TYR A 172 20.15 2.26 -9.77
CA TYR A 172 20.27 3.55 -9.09
C TYR A 172 20.92 3.47 -7.71
N LEU A 173 20.86 2.31 -7.05
CA LEU A 173 21.67 2.03 -5.87
C LEU A 173 23.17 2.08 -6.20
N GLU A 174 23.60 1.43 -7.27
CA GLU A 174 25.00 1.48 -7.73
C GLU A 174 25.44 2.91 -8.06
N LYS A 175 24.60 3.66 -8.79
CA LYS A 175 24.86 5.08 -9.10
C LYS A 175 24.94 5.95 -7.86
N TYR A 176 24.07 5.70 -6.87
CA TYR A 176 24.04 6.44 -5.61
C TYR A 176 25.32 6.18 -4.81
N ILE A 177 25.72 4.91 -4.67
CA ILE A 177 26.97 4.52 -3.99
C ILE A 177 28.20 5.12 -4.69
N ALA A 178 28.17 5.22 -6.02
CA ALA A 178 29.22 5.86 -6.81
C ALA A 178 29.19 7.41 -6.75
N GLY A 179 28.25 8.02 -6.02
CA GLY A 179 28.09 9.48 -5.93
C GLY A 179 27.63 10.14 -7.23
N SER A 180 27.08 9.37 -8.18
CA SER A 180 26.66 9.87 -9.50
C SER A 180 25.24 10.43 -9.50
N VAL A 181 24.45 10.15 -8.47
CA VAL A 181 23.10 10.66 -8.25
C VAL A 181 22.91 10.94 -6.76
N ASP A 182 21.97 11.82 -6.42
CA ASP A 182 21.65 12.19 -5.05
C ASP A 182 20.32 11.57 -4.58
N VAL A 183 19.98 11.81 -3.31
CA VAL A 183 18.73 11.34 -2.70
C VAL A 183 17.50 11.84 -3.45
N TYR A 184 17.51 13.10 -3.91
CA TYR A 184 16.40 13.70 -4.65
C TYR A 184 16.12 12.98 -5.96
N THR A 185 17.17 12.60 -6.69
CA THR A 185 17.04 11.78 -7.91
C THR A 185 16.32 10.46 -7.61
N ILE A 186 16.65 9.80 -6.49
CA ILE A 186 15.97 8.56 -6.09
C ILE A 186 14.49 8.82 -5.78
N VAL A 187 14.20 9.85 -4.98
CA VAL A 187 12.83 10.24 -4.62
C VAL A 187 11.99 10.55 -5.86
N ASP A 188 12.52 11.32 -6.81
CA ASP A 188 11.83 11.69 -8.05
C ASP A 188 11.53 10.47 -8.91
N LEU A 189 12.46 9.50 -8.98
CA LEU A 189 12.21 8.22 -9.64
C LEU A 189 11.07 7.48 -8.97
N VAL A 190 11.04 7.40 -7.64
CA VAL A 190 9.96 6.70 -6.92
C VAL A 190 8.62 7.44 -7.10
N LYS A 191 8.62 8.78 -7.10
CA LYS A 191 7.40 9.57 -7.34
C LYS A 191 6.84 9.29 -8.73
N GLY A 192 7.69 9.35 -9.77
CA GLY A 192 7.27 9.12 -11.16
C GLY A 192 7.01 7.65 -11.54
N HIS A 193 7.48 6.68 -10.74
CA HIS A 193 7.42 5.26 -11.13
C HIS A 193 6.73 4.33 -10.12
N GLY A 194 6.54 4.78 -8.89
CA GLY A 194 5.93 4.01 -7.82
C GLY A 194 6.80 2.86 -7.32
N CYS A 195 6.13 1.83 -6.79
CA CYS A 195 6.75 0.67 -6.14
C CYS A 195 7.62 1.05 -4.95
N TRP A 196 7.15 1.99 -4.14
CA TRP A 196 7.82 2.51 -2.94
C TRP A 196 8.48 1.43 -2.09
N SER A 197 7.80 0.31 -1.83
CA SER A 197 8.35 -0.77 -1.00
C SER A 197 9.60 -1.41 -1.61
N ILE A 198 9.66 -1.52 -2.94
CA ILE A 198 10.84 -2.07 -3.62
C ILE A 198 12.05 -1.16 -3.40
N TRP A 199 11.88 0.15 -3.60
CA TRP A 199 12.95 1.11 -3.37
C TRP A 199 13.40 1.13 -1.92
N PHE A 200 12.45 1.12 -0.98
CA PHE A 200 12.75 1.07 0.45
C PHE A 200 13.49 -0.22 0.85
N THR A 201 13.15 -1.36 0.22
CA THR A 201 13.87 -2.64 0.40
C THR A 201 15.29 -2.59 -0.19
N VAL A 202 15.45 -2.08 -1.41
CA VAL A 202 16.74 -2.07 -2.13
C VAL A 202 17.74 -1.13 -1.46
N PHE A 203 17.27 0.02 -0.96
CA PHE A 203 18.10 1.02 -0.27
C PHE A 203 18.28 0.74 1.23
N LYS A 204 18.08 -0.51 1.68
CA LYS A 204 18.42 -0.90 3.06
C LYS A 204 19.90 -0.62 3.34
N GLY A 205 20.18 0.05 4.46
CA GLY A 205 21.52 0.52 4.83
C GLY A 205 21.89 1.92 4.32
N HIS A 206 20.98 2.60 3.62
CA HIS A 206 21.13 3.98 3.17
C HIS A 206 20.06 4.89 3.81
N ASP A 207 20.32 5.29 5.06
CA ASP A 207 19.36 5.99 5.92
C ASP A 207 18.83 7.29 5.31
N GLU A 208 19.67 8.06 4.63
CA GLU A 208 19.24 9.32 3.99
C GLU A 208 18.16 9.08 2.93
N VAL A 209 18.31 8.02 2.14
CA VAL A 209 17.31 7.62 1.14
C VAL A 209 16.05 7.10 1.81
N ARG A 210 16.17 6.21 2.81
CA ARG A 210 15.01 5.66 3.53
C ARG A 210 14.20 6.74 4.24
N LYS A 211 14.89 7.67 4.90
CA LYS A 211 14.29 8.85 5.52
C LYS A 211 13.50 9.66 4.50
N ALA A 212 14.13 10.01 3.38
CA ALA A 212 13.47 10.79 2.33
C ALA A 212 12.26 10.05 1.75
N LEU A 213 12.35 8.72 1.55
CA LEU A 213 11.20 7.92 1.11
C LEU A 213 10.04 7.95 2.12
N ILE A 214 10.29 8.08 3.42
CA ILE A 214 9.22 8.22 4.43
C ILE A 214 8.63 9.64 4.39
N GLU A 215 9.47 10.66 4.33
CA GLU A 215 9.07 12.07 4.49
C GLU A 215 8.46 12.68 3.22
N GLU A 216 8.96 12.30 2.04
CA GLU A 216 8.58 12.89 0.74
C GLU A 216 7.34 12.25 0.11
N PHE A 217 6.83 11.19 0.72
CA PHE A 217 5.65 10.46 0.27
C PHE A 217 4.50 10.76 1.22
N PRO A 218 3.56 11.66 0.84
CA PRO A 218 2.51 12.11 1.75
C PRO A 218 1.66 10.93 2.22
N GLY A 219 1.26 11.01 3.49
CA GLY A 219 0.47 9.99 4.16
C GLY A 219 1.23 8.70 4.46
N THR A 220 2.56 8.63 4.33
CA THR A 220 3.33 7.49 4.84
C THR A 220 3.27 7.48 6.37
N ALA A 221 2.95 6.34 6.97
CA ALA A 221 2.91 6.20 8.42
C ALA A 221 4.34 6.14 8.98
N ALA A 222 4.93 7.31 9.29
CA ALA A 222 6.32 7.40 9.76
C ALA A 222 6.57 6.63 11.06
N SER A 223 5.56 6.51 11.93
CA SER A 223 5.59 5.72 13.16
C SER A 223 5.81 4.21 12.94
N CYS A 224 5.66 3.72 11.72
CA CYS A 224 5.97 2.34 11.35
C CYS A 224 7.47 2.08 11.10
N PHE A 225 8.35 3.08 11.28
CA PHE A 225 9.78 2.97 11.02
C PHE A 225 10.59 3.60 12.16
N ASP A 226 11.58 2.86 12.67
CA ASP A 226 12.42 3.30 13.79
C ASP A 226 13.55 4.22 13.30
N ALA A 227 13.36 5.53 13.47
CA ALA A 227 14.34 6.54 13.08
C ALA A 227 15.66 6.48 13.89
N GLN A 228 15.70 5.77 15.02
CA GLN A 228 16.90 5.54 15.82
C GLN A 228 17.63 4.24 15.42
N ASN A 229 16.97 3.38 14.64
CA ASN A 229 17.52 2.11 14.17
C ASN A 229 17.44 2.03 12.63
N HIS A 230 18.11 2.96 11.95
CA HIS A 230 18.29 2.92 10.49
C HIS A 230 16.97 2.83 9.70
N PHE A 231 15.87 3.36 10.25
CA PHE A 231 14.51 3.26 9.70
C PHE A 231 14.03 1.83 9.50
N GLU A 232 14.54 0.86 10.28
CA GLU A 232 14.02 -0.50 10.27
C GLU A 232 12.52 -0.49 10.60
N PRO A 233 11.73 -1.29 9.86
CA PRO A 233 10.29 -1.28 10.04
C PRO A 233 9.90 -1.93 11.37
N ILE A 234 8.94 -1.32 12.07
CA ILE A 234 8.44 -1.77 13.38
C ILE A 234 6.93 -2.02 13.36
N CYS A 235 6.48 -2.87 14.25
CA CYS A 235 5.06 -3.20 14.45
C CYS A 235 4.23 -1.94 14.69
N ARG A 236 3.13 -1.76 13.95
CA ARG A 236 2.22 -0.61 14.15
C ARG A 236 1.38 -0.76 15.41
N ASN A 237 1.07 -1.99 15.80
CA ASN A 237 0.18 -2.33 16.89
C ASN A 237 0.94 -3.12 18.00
N PRO A 238 2.03 -2.59 18.58
CA PRO A 238 2.91 -3.37 19.47
C PRO A 238 2.25 -3.86 20.77
N LEU A 239 1.02 -3.41 21.07
CA LEU A 239 0.23 -3.84 22.23
C LEU A 239 -0.78 -4.95 21.88
N ASP A 240 -0.91 -5.32 20.61
CA ASP A 240 -1.68 -6.50 20.18
C ASP A 240 -0.76 -7.72 20.19
N ASP A 241 -0.89 -8.54 21.24
CA ASP A 241 -0.06 -9.73 21.43
C ASP A 241 -0.30 -10.81 20.36
N GLU A 242 -1.47 -10.82 19.71
CA GLU A 242 -1.78 -11.81 18.66
C GLU A 242 -1.34 -11.34 17.28
N ASP A 243 -1.53 -10.05 16.99
CA ASP A 243 -1.22 -9.46 15.69
C ASP A 243 -0.59 -8.06 15.80
N PRO A 244 0.70 -7.97 16.14
CA PRO A 244 1.33 -6.68 16.41
C PRO A 244 1.63 -5.84 15.16
N VAL A 245 1.53 -6.42 13.95
CA VAL A 245 2.01 -5.82 12.70
C VAL A 245 1.30 -4.51 12.36
#